data_AF-A0A257IQV7-F1
#
_entry.id   AF-A0A257IQV7-F1
#
_cell.length_a   1.000
_cell.length_b   1.000
_cell.length_c   1.000
_cell.angle_alpha   90.00
_cell.angle_beta   90.00
_cell.angle_gamma   90.00
#
_symmetry.space_group_name_H-M   'P 1'
#
loop_
_entity.id
_entity.type
_entity.pdbx_description
1 polymer ?
#
loop_
_entity_poly.entity_id
_entity_poly.type
_entity_poly.pdbx_seq_one_letter_code
_entity_poly.pdbx_strand_id
1 'polypeptide(L)' 'MSKNPVAPLSRRRLFAGAGTAGALATAAAVLPLQREALPVAAEPKPAPEAGGGYQLTAHVKQYYQTTKV' A
#
# COMPACT_ATOMS: atom_id res chain seq x y z
N MET A 1 -22.97 19.25 -46.80
CA MET A 1 -22.53 18.10 -46.00
C MET A 1 -21.02 18.20 -45.78
N SER A 2 -20.57 18.95 -44.76
CA SER A 2 -19.13 19.20 -44.56
C SER A 2 -18.52 18.05 -43.74
N LYS A 3 -17.66 17.23 -44.36
CA LYS A 3 -16.86 16.22 -43.67
C LYS A 3 -15.64 16.90 -43.04
N ASN A 4 -15.58 16.93 -41.72
CA ASN A 4 -14.36 17.28 -40.99
C ASN A 4 -13.29 16.20 -41.25
N PRO A 5 -12.05 16.56 -41.63
CA PRO A 5 -10.97 15.60 -41.69
C PRO A 5 -10.54 15.25 -40.26
N VAL A 6 -10.75 14.00 -39.84
CA VAL A 6 -10.15 13.48 -38.60
C VAL A 6 -8.65 13.37 -38.86
N ALA A 7 -7.86 14.23 -38.21
CA ALA A 7 -6.41 14.18 -38.32
C ALA A 7 -5.89 12.79 -37.89
N PRO A 8 -4.95 12.18 -38.63
CA PRO A 8 -4.48 10.84 -38.34
C PRO A 8 -3.76 10.81 -36.99
N LEU A 9 -4.30 10.04 -36.04
CA LEU A 9 -3.69 9.87 -34.73
C LEU A 9 -2.40 9.06 -34.84
N SER A 10 -1.31 9.64 -34.36
CA SER A 10 -0.01 8.96 -34.33
C SER A 10 -0.07 7.78 -33.36
N ARG A 11 0.06 6.55 -33.89
CA ARG A 11 0.13 5.30 -33.10
C ARG A 11 1.16 5.39 -31.97
N ARG A 12 2.28 6.09 -32.19
CA ARG A 12 3.33 6.32 -31.19
C ARG A 12 2.84 7.11 -29.97
N ARG A 13 1.94 8.09 -30.17
CA ARG A 13 1.35 8.87 -29.06
C ARG A 13 0.37 8.02 -28.25
N LEU A 14 -0.40 7.17 -28.93
CA LEU A 14 -1.30 6.23 -28.26
C LEU A 14 -0.52 5.23 -27.41
N PHE A 15 0.55 4.64 -27.95
CA PHE A 15 1.41 3.72 -27.19
C PHE A 15 2.21 4.42 -26.08
N ALA A 16 2.68 5.65 -26.29
CA ALA A 16 3.35 6.43 -25.24
C ALA A 16 2.39 6.73 -24.07
N GLY A 17 1.15 7.11 -24.36
CA GLY A 17 0.14 7.35 -23.31
C GLY A 17 -0.28 6.07 -22.59
N ALA A 18 -0.61 5.01 -23.32
CA ALA A 18 -1.07 3.76 -22.72
C ALA A 18 0.07 3.02 -21.97
N GLY A 19 1.28 3.00 -22.52
CA GLY A 19 2.42 2.31 -21.93
C GLY A 19 2.91 2.96 -20.63
N THR A 20 2.95 4.29 -20.55
CA THR A 20 3.36 4.99 -19.33
C THR A 20 2.35 4.81 -18.19
N ALA A 21 1.05 4.86 -18.49
CA ALA A 21 0.00 4.60 -17.49
C ALA A 21 0.07 3.14 -16.96
N GLY A 22 0.29 2.16 -17.84
CA GLY A 22 0.46 0.76 -17.45
C GLY A 22 1.68 0.52 -16.57
N ALA A 23 2.84 1.11 -16.92
CA ALA A 23 4.07 0.96 -16.14
C ALA A 23 3.92 1.53 -14.71
N LEU A 24 3.31 2.71 -14.58
CA LEU A 24 3.04 3.32 -13.27
C LEU A 24 2.07 2.47 -12.44
N ALA A 25 1.03 1.90 -13.05
CA ALA A 25 0.10 1.00 -12.36
C ALA A 25 0.79 -0.27 -11.87
N THR A 26 1.66 -0.88 -12.67
CA THR A 26 2.43 -2.06 -12.24
C THR A 26 3.42 -1.74 -11.12
N ALA A 27 4.10 -0.57 -11.18
CA ALA A 27 5.01 -0.13 -10.12
C ALA A 27 4.26 0.13 -8.80
N ALA A 28 3.07 0.72 -8.87
CA ALA A 28 2.21 0.91 -7.70
C ALA A 28 1.68 -0.42 -7.13
N ALA A 29 1.41 -1.40 -7.99
CA ALA A 29 0.87 -2.70 -7.57
C ALA A 29 1.88 -3.57 -6.80
N VAL A 30 3.19 -3.38 -7.02
CA VAL A 30 4.25 -4.14 -6.33
C VAL A 30 4.81 -3.42 -5.10
N LEU A 31 4.43 -2.16 -4.87
CA LEU A 31 4.78 -1.49 -3.62
C LEU A 31 4.10 -2.22 -2.46
N PRO A 32 4.83 -2.54 -1.37
CA PRO A 32 4.21 -3.04 -0.16
C PRO A 32 3.25 -1.96 0.32
N LEU A 33 1.95 -2.22 0.21
CA LEU A 33 0.94 -1.29 0.68
C LEU A 33 0.98 -1.32 2.21
N GLN A 34 1.74 -0.43 2.84
CA GLN A 34 1.56 -0.10 4.25
C GLN A 34 0.15 0.47 4.40
N ARG A 35 -0.82 -0.40 4.65
CA ARG A 35 -2.11 0.01 5.19
C ARG A 35 -1.80 0.62 6.55
N GLU A 36 -1.87 1.94 6.65
CA GLU A 36 -2.04 2.60 7.92
C GLU A 36 -3.23 1.92 8.59
N ALA A 37 -2.95 1.13 9.62
CA ALA A 37 -4.00 0.55 10.43
C ALA A 37 -4.83 1.73 10.91
N LEU A 38 -6.10 1.78 10.48
CA LEU A 38 -7.09 2.65 11.09
C LEU A 38 -6.91 2.53 12.61
N PRO A 39 -6.85 3.65 13.36
CA PRO A 39 -6.75 3.57 14.80
C PRO A 39 -7.99 2.82 15.29
N VAL A 40 -7.86 1.51 15.48
CA VAL A 40 -8.85 0.69 16.15
C VAL A 40 -8.90 1.31 17.54
N ALA A 41 -10.04 1.91 17.87
CA ALA A 41 -10.32 2.36 19.21
C ALA A 41 -10.00 1.18 20.13
N ALA A 42 -8.94 1.34 20.93
CA ALA A 42 -8.45 0.27 21.77
C ALA A 42 -9.56 -0.14 22.72
N GLU A 43 -10.10 -1.34 22.54
CA GLU A 43 -11.00 -1.93 23.53
C GLU A 43 -10.26 -1.93 24.89
N PRO A 44 -10.96 -1.60 25.98
CA PRO A 44 -10.35 -1.61 27.30
C PRO A 44 -9.82 -3.01 27.58
N LYS A 45 -8.49 -3.13 27.60
CA LYS A 45 -7.82 -4.41 27.79
C LYS A 45 -8.19 -4.97 29.17
N PRO A 46 -8.66 -6.22 29.26
CA PRO A 46 -9.01 -6.83 30.54
C PRO A 46 -7.81 -6.83 31.48
N ALA A 47 -8.08 -6.72 32.77
CA ALA A 47 -7.05 -6.71 33.80
C ALA A 47 -6.19 -7.99 33.68
N PRO A 48 -4.85 -7.88 33.66
CA PRO A 48 -3.98 -9.04 33.50
C PRO A 48 -4.05 -9.94 34.75
N GLU A 49 -4.33 -11.23 34.55
CA GLU A 49 -4.57 -12.18 35.64
C GLU A 49 -3.31 -12.54 36.48
N ALA A 50 -2.11 -12.25 35.98
CA ALA A 50 -0.85 -12.73 36.56
C ALA A 50 0.20 -11.62 36.78
N GLY A 51 -0.19 -10.49 37.38
CA GLY A 51 0.74 -9.42 37.75
C GLY A 51 1.22 -8.61 36.54
N GLY A 52 0.53 -7.49 36.28
CA GLY A 52 0.65 -6.65 35.09
C GLY A 52 1.94 -5.84 34.91
N GLY A 53 3.12 -6.39 35.23
CA GLY A 53 4.40 -5.69 35.07
C GLY A 53 4.84 -5.52 33.62
N TYR A 54 4.46 -6.45 32.73
CA TYR A 54 4.93 -6.45 31.35
C TYR A 54 3.79 -6.67 30.36
N GLN A 55 3.78 -5.82 29.32
CA GLN A 55 2.87 -5.96 28.19
C GLN A 55 3.65 -6.23 26.92
N LEU A 56 3.18 -7.21 26.14
CA LEU A 56 3.72 -7.49 24.81
C LEU A 56 3.30 -6.36 23.85
N THR A 57 4.17 -5.37 23.65
CA THR A 57 3.98 -4.29 22.69
C THR A 57 4.55 -4.64 21.32
N ALA A 58 4.17 -3.88 20.30
CA ALA A 58 4.74 -4.03 18.96
C ALA A 58 6.28 -3.87 18.97
N HIS A 59 6.80 -2.93 19.76
CA HIS A 59 8.24 -2.71 19.91
C HIS A 59 8.98 -3.95 20.44
N VAL A 60 8.46 -4.58 21.50
CA VAL A 60 9.04 -5.81 22.07
C VAL A 60 9.00 -6.95 21.05
N LYS A 61 7.88 -7.12 20.33
CA LYS A 61 7.77 -8.13 19.27
C LYS A 61 8.82 -7.93 18.18
N GLN A 62 9.02 -6.70 17.73
CA GLN A 62 9.96 -6.40 16.65
C GLN A 62 11.42 -6.56 17.09
N TYR A 63 11.77 -6.19 18.32
CA TYR A 63 13.11 -6.40 18.90
C TYR A 63 13.54 -7.88 18.84
N TYR A 64 12.64 -8.80 19.20
CA TYR A 64 12.91 -10.24 19.14
C TYR A 64 12.75 -10.85 17.74
N GLN A 65 12.01 -10.21 16.84
CA GLN A 65 11.86 -10.69 15.47
C GLN A 65 13.16 -10.56 14.68
N THR A 66 13.92 -9.47 14.88
CA THR A 66 15.17 -9.21 14.15
C THR A 66 16.37 -9.96 14.71
N THR A 67 16.24 -10.54 15.90
CA THR A 67 17.33 -11.22 16.63
C THR A 67 17.14 -12.74 16.73
N LYS A 68 16.09 -13.28 16.10
CA LYS A 68 15.88 -14.74 16.00
C LYS A 68 16.91 -15.37 15.06
N VAL A 69 17.47 -16.51 15.50
CA VAL A 69 18.48 -17.33 14.78
C VAL A 69 17.80 -18.41 13.95
#